data_AF-A0A4R0Z018-F1
#
_entry.id   AF-A0A4R0Z018-F1
#
_cell.length_a   1.000
_cell.length_b   1.000
_cell.length_c   1.000
_cell.angle_alpha   90.00
_cell.angle_beta   90.00
_cell.angle_gamma   90.00
#
_symmetry.space_group_name_H-M   'P 1'
#
loop_
_entity.id
_entity.type
_entity.pdbx_description
1 polymer ?
#
loop_
_entity_poly.entity_id
_entity_poly.type
_entity_poly.pdbx_seq_one_letter_code
_entity_poly.pdbx_strand_id
1 'polypeptide(L)'
;MPRYIVERSFPDGLSLPTNASGAAKCVEIVNTNAEEGVTWLHSYVSEDKTRTFCVYDAPTPEAIRQVARRNELPVNQITEISVLNPYFYLSMAGASRASANRTVYRAPWRPFRYFL
;
A
#
# COMPACT_ATOMS: atom_id res chain seq x y z
N MET A 1 -11.16 -8.13 -0.44
CA MET A 1 -10.57 -7.44 0.71
C MET A 1 -10.26 -6.02 0.26
N PRO A 2 -10.94 -5.01 0.81
CA PRO A 2 -10.70 -3.60 0.46
C PRO A 2 -9.26 -3.17 0.69
N ARG A 3 -8.84 -2.13 -0.04
CA ARG A 3 -7.50 -1.54 0.04
C ARG A 3 -7.58 -0.11 0.53
N TYR A 4 -6.63 0.27 1.38
CA TYR A 4 -6.58 1.57 2.01
C TYR A 4 -5.19 2.20 1.89
N ILE A 5 -5.16 3.53 1.81
CA ILE A 5 -3.99 4.34 2.13
C ILE A 5 -4.15 4.83 3.57
N VAL A 6 -3.10 4.67 4.37
CA VAL A 6 -3.00 5.19 5.73
C VAL A 6 -1.91 6.26 5.75
N GLU A 7 -2.32 7.49 6.05
CA GLU A 7 -1.41 8.62 6.19
C GLU A 7 -0.99 8.78 7.65
N ARG A 8 0.31 8.96 7.87
CA ARG A 8 0.90 9.08 9.21
C ARG A 8 1.92 10.21 9.25
N SER A 9 1.92 10.96 10.35
CA SER A 9 2.87 12.01 10.67
C SER A 9 3.79 11.57 11.81
N PHE A 10 5.09 11.77 11.65
CA PHE A 10 6.12 11.51 12.64
C PHE A 10 6.91 12.80 12.86
N PRO A 11 6.55 13.63 13.86
CA PRO A 11 7.20 14.93 14.08
C PRO A 11 8.72 14.85 14.23
N ASP A 12 9.21 13.79 14.86
CA ASP A 12 10.65 13.53 15.07
C ASP A 12 11.27 12.64 13.97
N GLY A 13 10.51 12.37 12.91
CA GLY A 13 10.88 11.48 11.82
C GLY A 13 10.64 9.99 12.10
N LEU A 14 10.41 9.22 11.04
CA LEU A 14 10.28 7.76 11.13
C LEU A 14 11.63 7.13 11.51
N SER A 15 11.69 6.55 12.72
CA SER A 15 12.84 5.79 13.19
C SER A 15 12.61 4.28 12.97
N LEU A 16 12.96 3.80 11.79
CA LEU A 16 12.95 2.37 11.45
C LEU A 16 14.27 1.99 10.76
N PRO A 17 15.23 1.40 11.47
CA PRO A 17 16.56 1.14 10.91
C PRO A 17 16.56 -0.07 9.96
N THR A 18 17.33 -0.01 8.88
CA THR A 18 17.50 -1.12 7.93
C THR A 18 18.52 -2.15 8.45
N ASN A 19 18.26 -2.73 9.61
CA ASN A 19 19.09 -3.74 10.25
C ASN A 19 18.23 -4.78 10.98
N ALA A 20 18.86 -5.70 11.72
CA ALA A 20 18.15 -6.77 12.43
C ALA A 20 17.11 -6.26 13.44
N SER A 21 17.35 -5.12 14.10
CA SER A 21 16.40 -4.53 15.05
C SER A 21 15.15 -4.01 14.33
N GLY A 22 15.32 -3.29 13.21
CA GLY A 22 14.18 -2.86 12.42
C GLY A 22 13.43 -4.02 11.77
N ALA A 23 14.13 -5.08 11.36
CA ALA A 23 13.49 -6.30 10.87
C ALA A 23 12.61 -6.96 11.96
N ALA A 24 13.11 -7.08 13.19
CA ALA A 24 12.33 -7.59 14.32
C ALA A 24 11.09 -6.72 14.60
N LYS A 25 11.23 -5.39 14.55
CA LYS A 25 10.10 -4.47 14.72
C LYS A 25 9.05 -4.63 13.61
N CYS A 26 9.46 -4.81 12.36
CA CYS A 26 8.54 -5.10 11.26
C CYS A 26 7.80 -6.41 11.46
N VAL A 27 8.47 -7.47 11.94
CA VAL A 27 7.82 -8.75 12.23
C VAL A 27 6.75 -8.61 13.32
N GLU A 28 7.04 -7.88 14.40
CA GLU A 28 6.07 -7.58 15.44
C GLU A 28 4.83 -6.86 14.88
N ILE A 29 5.05 -5.81 14.07
CA ILE A 29 3.97 -5.03 13.44
C ILE A 29 3.11 -5.92 12.53
N VAL A 30 3.74 -6.73 11.68
CA VAL A 30 3.05 -7.61 10.73
C VAL A 30 2.23 -8.68 11.47
N ASN A 31 2.77 -9.27 12.53
CA ASN A 31 2.05 -10.26 13.32
C ASN A 31 0.81 -9.65 14.00
N THR A 32 0.97 -8.48 14.65
CA THR A 32 -0.16 -7.75 15.25
C THR A 32 -1.22 -7.39 14.21
N ASN A 33 -0.82 -7.00 13.00
CA ASN A 33 -1.75 -6.69 11.92
C ASN A 33 -2.57 -7.93 11.51
N ALA A 34 -1.90 -9.08 11.37
CA ALA A 34 -2.52 -10.32 10.90
C ALA A 34 -3.65 -10.81 11.83
N GLU A 35 -3.56 -10.52 13.13
CA GLU A 35 -4.59 -10.90 14.11
C GLU A 35 -5.97 -10.26 13.83
N GLU A 36 -6.00 -9.09 13.18
CA GLU A 36 -7.25 -8.40 12.78
C GLU A 36 -7.52 -8.52 11.27
N GLY A 37 -6.84 -9.45 10.58
CA GLY A 37 -6.93 -9.59 9.12
C GLY A 37 -6.38 -8.40 8.34
N VAL A 38 -5.50 -7.60 8.95
CA VAL A 38 -4.86 -6.45 8.32
C VAL A 38 -3.51 -6.88 7.72
N THR A 39 -3.26 -6.46 6.48
CA THR A 39 -1.99 -6.72 5.79
C THR A 39 -1.35 -5.40 5.39
N TRP A 40 -0.16 -5.12 5.91
CA TRP A 40 0.67 -4.01 5.44
C TRP A 40 1.43 -4.44 4.18
N LEU A 41 1.19 -3.76 3.05
CA LEU A 41 1.80 -4.14 1.78
C LEU A 41 3.15 -3.46 1.56
N HIS A 42 3.18 -2.13 1.72
CA HIS A 42 4.38 -1.30 1.64
C HIS A 42 4.06 0.14 2.08
N SER A 43 5.09 0.96 2.18
CA SER A 43 4.96 2.38 2.48
C SER A 43 5.83 3.23 1.58
N TYR A 44 5.33 4.41 1.24
CA TYR A 44 6.14 5.53 0.77
C TYR A 44 6.46 6.42 1.96
N VAL A 45 7.68 6.94 1.99
CA VAL A 45 8.18 7.79 3.07
C VAL A 45 8.68 9.08 2.44
N SER A 46 8.32 10.22 3.02
CA SER A 46 8.86 11.51 2.58
C SER A 46 10.36 11.58 2.79
N GLU A 47 11.05 12.44 2.06
CA GLU A 47 12.51 12.57 2.13
C GLU A 47 13.00 12.95 3.55
N ASP A 48 12.27 13.84 4.21
CA ASP A 48 12.49 14.25 5.61
C ASP A 48 12.01 13.22 6.65
N LYS A 49 11.39 12.13 6.20
CA LYS A 49 10.82 11.04 7.02
C LYS A 49 9.71 11.47 7.97
N THR A 50 9.15 12.67 7.84
CA THR A 50 8.08 13.16 8.72
C THR A 50 6.70 12.68 8.32
N ARG A 51 6.54 12.14 7.10
CA ARG A 51 5.27 11.61 6.59
C ARG A 51 5.45 10.26 5.94
N THR A 52 4.45 9.39 6.14
CA THR A 52 4.36 8.12 5.43
C THR A 52 2.99 7.93 4.81
N PHE A 53 2.96 7.30 3.64
CA PHE A 53 1.78 6.88 2.93
C PHE A 53 1.83 5.36 2.81
N CYS A 54 1.09 4.66 3.66
CA CYS A 54 1.18 3.22 3.78
C CYS A 54 0.00 2.55 3.07
N VAL A 55 0.26 1.55 2.25
CA VAL A 55 -0.79 0.78 1.57
C VAL A 55 -1.11 -0.46 2.40
N TYR A 56 -2.38 -0.65 2.71
CA TYR A 56 -2.90 -1.76 3.51
C TYR A 56 -4.06 -2.45 2.81
N ASP A 57 -4.15 -3.77 2.94
CA ASP A 57 -5.40 -4.50 2.74
C ASP A 57 -6.00 -4.81 4.12
N ALA A 58 -7.31 -4.62 4.29
CA ALA A 58 -7.99 -4.83 5.58
C ALA A 58 -9.48 -5.10 5.39
N PRO A 59 -10.17 -5.72 6.37
CA PRO A 59 -11.62 -5.89 6.31
C PRO A 59 -12.39 -4.58 6.46
N THR A 60 -11.91 -3.66 7.32
CA THR A 60 -12.52 -2.35 7.59
C THR A 60 -11.44 -1.32 7.98
N PRO A 61 -11.70 -0.01 7.86
CA PRO A 61 -10.79 1.02 8.37
C PRO A 61 -10.65 0.97 9.90
N GLU A 62 -11.64 0.46 10.64
CA GLU A 62 -11.58 0.29 12.10
C GLU A 62 -10.55 -0.77 12.50
N ALA A 63 -10.42 -1.87 11.74
CA ALA A 63 -9.39 -2.89 11.97
C ALA A 63 -7.98 -2.28 11.87
N ILE A 64 -7.75 -1.41 10.88
CA ILE A 64 -6.48 -0.67 10.73
C ILE A 64 -6.23 0.22 11.96
N ARG A 65 -7.24 0.93 12.45
CA ARG A 65 -7.08 1.77 13.66
C ARG A 65 -6.75 0.93 14.89
N GLN A 66 -7.34 -0.27 15.01
CA GLN A 66 -7.10 -1.18 16.13
C GLN A 66 -5.65 -1.67 16.16
N VAL A 67 -5.14 -2.20 15.05
CA VAL A 67 -3.75 -2.68 14.98
C VAL A 67 -2.76 -1.53 15.05
N ALA A 68 -3.10 -0.35 14.53
CA ALA A 68 -2.26 0.84 14.66
C ALA A 68 -2.10 1.28 16.12
N ARG A 69 -3.19 1.27 16.91
CA ARG A 69 -3.11 1.53 18.36
C ARG A 69 -2.22 0.50 19.06
N ARG A 70 -2.38 -0.79 18.75
CA ARG A 70 -1.59 -1.87 19.35
C ARG A 70 -0.10 -1.80 18.99
N ASN A 71 0.21 -1.32 17.78
CA ASN A 71 1.56 -1.10 17.30
C ASN A 71 2.13 0.29 17.66
N GLU A 72 1.38 1.12 18.38
CA GLU A 72 1.77 2.49 18.74
C GLU A 72 2.10 3.38 17.52
N LEU A 73 1.44 3.13 16.38
CA LEU A 73 1.65 3.89 15.16
C LEU A 73 0.53 4.94 14.96
N PRO A 74 0.88 6.22 14.71
CA PRO A 74 -0.11 7.29 14.54
C PRO A 74 -0.93 7.08 13.26
N VAL A 75 -2.21 7.44 13.29
CA VAL A 75 -3.11 7.42 12.11
C VAL A 75 -3.72 8.79 11.97
N ASN A 76 -3.39 9.52 10.90
CA ASN A 76 -3.98 10.81 10.59
C ASN A 76 -5.23 10.63 9.72
N GLN A 77 -5.12 9.83 8.67
CA GLN A 77 -6.20 9.59 7.72
C GLN A 77 -6.16 8.15 7.21
N ILE A 78 -7.34 7.58 6.97
CA ILE A 78 -7.52 6.31 6.28
C ILE A 78 -8.47 6.57 5.11
N THR A 79 -8.02 6.25 3.91
CA THR A 79 -8.79 6.43 2.68
C THR A 79 -8.90 5.10 1.97
N GLU A 80 -10.12 4.64 1.68
CA GLU A 80 -10.32 3.48 0.82
C GLU A 80 -9.97 3.85 -0.62
N ILE A 81 -9.21 2.99 -1.31
CA ILE A 81 -8.65 3.29 -2.63
C ILE A 81 -8.87 2.15 -3.61
N SER A 82 -8.85 2.50 -4.89
CA SER A 82 -8.78 1.57 -6.03
C SER A 82 -7.61 1.94 -6.93
N VAL A 83 -7.02 0.95 -7.61
CA VAL A 83 -5.88 1.19 -8.50
C VAL A 83 -6.36 1.74 -9.83
N LEU A 84 -5.98 2.98 -10.15
CA LEU A 84 -6.04 3.49 -11.51
C LEU A 84 -4.64 3.42 -12.11
N ASN A 85 -4.44 2.54 -13.10
CA ASN A 85 -3.22 2.52 -13.90
C ASN A 85 -3.54 3.05 -15.30
N PRO A 86 -3.03 4.24 -15.69
CA PRO A 86 -3.36 4.86 -16.98
C PRO A 86 -2.93 3.99 -18.17
N TYR A 87 -1.91 3.14 -18.01
CA TYR A 87 -1.43 2.25 -19.07
C TYR A 87 -2.39 1.09 -19.37
N PHE A 88 -3.37 0.80 -18.49
CA PHE A 88 -4.47 -0.12 -18.81
C PHE A 88 -5.33 0.40 -19.96
N TYR A 89 -5.37 1.71 -20.18
CA TYR A 89 -6.16 2.35 -21.23
C TYR A 89 -5.37 2.55 -22.53
N LEU A 90 -4.05 2.71 -22.46
CA LEU A 90 -3.23 2.88 -23.67
C LEU A 90 -3.21 1.63 -24.56
N SER A 91 -3.33 0.43 -23.97
CA SER A 91 -3.49 -0.81 -24.75
C SER A 91 -4.84 -0.91 -25.47
N MET A 92 -5.89 -0.30 -24.93
CA MET A 92 -7.22 -0.24 -25.55
C MET A 92 -7.29 0.81 -26.66
N ALA A 93 -6.67 1.98 -26.45
CA ALA A 93 -6.62 3.05 -27.45
C ALA A 93 -5.78 2.68 -28.70
N GLY A 94 -4.80 1.79 -28.55
CA GLY A 94 -3.94 1.30 -29.64
C GLY A 94 -4.49 0.09 -30.41
N ALA A 95 -5.56 -0.56 -29.95
CA ALA A 95 -6.08 -1.78 -30.58
C ALA A 95 -6.79 -1.57 -31.94
N SER A 96 -6.82 -0.33 -32.45
CA SER A 96 -7.36 -0.01 -33.77
C SER A 96 -6.31 -0.04 -34.90
N ARG A 97 -4.99 0.05 -34.64
CA ARG A 97 -3.99 0.00 -35.72
C ARG A 97 -2.64 -0.62 -35.31
N ALA A 98 -2.31 -1.72 -36.00
CA ALA A 98 -0.98 -2.24 -36.34
C ALA A 98 -0.11 -2.97 -35.28
N SER A 99 0.03 -4.28 -35.51
CA SER A 99 1.28 -5.05 -35.71
C SER A 99 2.53 -4.80 -34.83
N ALA A 100 2.88 -5.87 -34.11
CA ALA A 100 4.22 -6.44 -33.88
C ALA A 100 5.32 -5.64 -33.14
N ASN A 101 5.91 -6.31 -32.16
CA ASN A 101 7.11 -5.94 -31.40
C ASN A 101 7.00 -4.72 -30.48
N ARG A 102 6.40 -4.93 -29.32
CA ARG A 102 6.82 -4.21 -28.12
C ARG A 102 6.91 -5.16 -26.95
N THR A 103 8.11 -5.27 -26.39
CA THR A 103 8.39 -5.95 -25.13
C THR A 103 7.43 -5.41 -24.07
N VAL A 104 6.40 -6.19 -23.76
CA VAL A 104 5.45 -5.87 -22.71
C VAL A 104 6.22 -5.94 -21.41
N TYR A 105 6.43 -4.80 -20.75
CA TYR A 105 6.77 -4.78 -19.33
C TYR A 105 5.68 -5.59 -18.62
N ARG A 106 6.01 -6.83 -18.23
CA ARG A 106 5.13 -7.66 -17.43
C ARG A 106 5.05 -7.06 -16.03
N ALA A 107 4.13 -6.13 -15.83
CA ALA A 107 3.70 -5.77 -14.49
C ALA A 107 3.05 -7.02 -13.87
N PRO A 108 3.45 -7.45 -12.65
CA PRO A 108 2.98 -8.70 -12.04
C PRO A 108 1.51 -8.66 -11.58
N TRP A 109 0.81 -7.55 -11.78
CA TRP A 109 -0.53 -7.34 -11.25
C TRP A 109 -1.58 -7.58 -12.36
N ARG A 110 -2.38 -8.65 -12.19
CA ARG A 110 -3.54 -8.90 -13.05
C ARG A 110 -4.60 -7.82 -12.78
N PRO A 111 -5.19 -7.19 -13.81
CA PRO A 111 -6.30 -6.27 -13.60
C PRO A 111 -7.51 -7.07 -13.11
N PHE A 112 -8.07 -6.65 -11.97
CA PHE A 112 -9.44 -7.02 -11.61
C PHE A 112 -10.38 -6.45 -12.68
N ARG A 113 -11.33 -7.27 -13.14
CA ARG A 113 -12.36 -6.83 -14.08
C ARG A 113 -13.21 -5.76 -13.40
N TYR A 114 -13.15 -4.52 -13.90
CA TYR A 114 -14.13 -3.50 -13.55
C TYR A 114 -15.46 -3.85 -14.24
N PHE A 115 -16.56 -3.84 -13.48
CA PHE A 115 -17.89 -3.70 -14.04
C PHE A 115 -18.16 -2.21 -14.23
N LEU A 116 -18.55 -1.87 -15.47
CA LEU A 116 -19.04 -0.61 -16.04
C LEU A 116 -17.96 0.40 -16.47
#